data_AF-A0A1F9WYQ4-F1
#
_entry.id   AF-A0A1F9WYQ4-F1
#
_cell.length_a   1.000
_cell.length_b   1.000
_cell.length_c   1.000
_cell.angle_alpha   90.00
_cell.angle_beta   90.00
_cell.angle_gamma   90.00
#
_symmetry.space_group_name_H-M   'P 1'
#
loop_
_entity.id
_entity.type
_entity.pdbx_description
1 polymer ?
#
loop_
_entity_poly.entity_id
_entity_poly.type
_entity_poly.pdbx_seq_one_letter_code
_entity_poly.pdbx_strand_id
1 'polypeptide(L)'
;MNKIKAIKIIAGLEKQKAVKKRITAVSMIFVIYCLFTGNVTADFNYTGIGARPVALGNCYTAFSDDAFGVYYNPGGLCFARYPEISTQFGQLWMNLTDNSNLTDGYLGGVYPVEKAAYGFAVQKFSLDGYYSENTMSFAYSRKISDSLGLGVTFRQMQQAYTMDEYTLTDEVFNNGNTVSKAAFGIDPGLLWAFYPDYFFGMSIINLNQPDFGLVEKEMLPVTFNFGLSYRSNYPLGDISLGLGLSQTDKDYKITSGIEKLLMKGKLAARLGYGFGSSQYSGISVGIGLKIVQATFDYSLNFPVSGMKQTGGTQRISLTYRFARLSEEEMEGQQNFKAEKAQLIKKYEGQVKELENKISELDAKFAESQRMPAAQQTPRDIENSRKIEKQILEMQGKLKNQKIQKEQELQAPVPQKVIYDEPLQEVIPKVQPQTPKEPAAKTHTVKEGESLLSIAQKYYNDSSKWKIIYEANKSKIERGQVLPGQVLKIP
;
A
#
# COMPACT_ATOMS: atom_id res chain seq x y z
N MET A 1 -53.03 1.56 -17.76
CA MET A 1 -51.82 2.08 -17.09
C MET A 1 -50.51 1.36 -17.42
N ASN A 2 -50.50 0.10 -17.90
CA ASN A 2 -49.24 -0.68 -18.07
C ASN A 2 -48.44 -0.40 -19.36
N LYS A 3 -49.07 0.00 -20.48
CA LYS A 3 -48.35 0.31 -21.73
C LYS A 3 -47.45 1.54 -21.63
N ILE A 4 -47.86 2.57 -20.89
CA ILE A 4 -47.09 3.82 -20.73
C ILE A 4 -45.86 3.62 -19.83
N LYS A 5 -45.95 2.74 -18.82
CA LYS A 5 -44.79 2.36 -17.97
C LYS A 5 -43.76 1.53 -18.75
N ALA A 6 -44.19 0.58 -19.58
CA ALA A 6 -43.30 -0.22 -20.41
C ALA A 6 -42.53 0.63 -21.44
N ILE A 7 -43.20 1.59 -22.08
CA ILE A 7 -42.57 2.52 -23.03
C ILE A 7 -41.53 3.42 -22.34
N LYS A 8 -41.81 3.90 -21.11
CA LYS A 8 -40.83 4.68 -20.33
C LYS A 8 -39.60 3.87 -19.90
N ILE A 9 -39.77 2.58 -19.59
CA ILE A 9 -38.66 1.69 -19.21
C ILE A 9 -37.77 1.37 -20.43
N ILE A 10 -38.37 1.09 -21.59
CA ILE A 10 -37.65 0.84 -22.85
C ILE A 10 -36.88 2.09 -23.29
N ALA A 11 -37.50 3.26 -23.25
CA ALA A 11 -36.83 4.53 -23.56
C ALA A 11 -35.68 4.87 -22.59
N GLY A 12 -35.79 4.47 -21.31
CA GLY A 12 -34.72 4.58 -20.32
C GLY A 12 -33.53 3.65 -20.61
N LEU A 13 -33.81 2.42 -21.03
CA LEU A 13 -32.79 1.43 -21.41
C LEU A 13 -32.03 1.83 -22.68
N GLU A 14 -32.71 2.42 -23.67
CA GLU A 14 -32.07 2.95 -24.87
C GLU A 14 -31.20 4.18 -24.60
N LYS A 15 -31.67 5.11 -23.73
CA LYS A 15 -30.83 6.22 -23.26
C LYS A 15 -29.58 5.73 -22.53
N GLN A 16 -29.69 4.71 -21.68
CA GLN A 16 -28.52 4.13 -20.99
C GLN A 16 -27.55 3.44 -21.96
N LYS A 17 -28.03 2.73 -23.00
CA LYS A 17 -27.18 2.16 -24.04
C LYS A 17 -26.47 3.24 -24.86
N ALA A 18 -27.15 4.35 -25.18
CA ALA A 18 -26.57 5.47 -25.91
C ALA A 18 -25.49 6.21 -25.09
N VAL A 19 -25.72 6.39 -23.78
CA VAL A 19 -24.73 6.97 -22.86
C VAL A 19 -23.52 6.05 -22.70
N LYS A 20 -23.72 4.73 -22.54
CA LYS A 20 -22.61 3.75 -22.51
C LYS A 20 -21.78 3.83 -23.79
N LYS A 21 -22.41 3.85 -24.97
CA LYS A 21 -21.72 3.90 -26.28
C LYS A 21 -20.96 5.21 -26.50
N ARG A 22 -21.46 6.35 -25.99
CA ARG A 22 -20.76 7.64 -26.00
C ARG A 22 -19.57 7.65 -25.03
N ILE A 23 -19.70 7.04 -23.85
CA ILE A 23 -18.59 6.88 -22.91
C ILE A 23 -17.49 6.00 -23.54
N THR A 24 -17.84 4.87 -24.16
CA THR A 24 -16.86 4.00 -24.83
C THR A 24 -16.14 4.70 -26.00
N ALA A 25 -16.86 5.52 -26.76
CA ALA A 25 -16.28 6.29 -27.88
C ALA A 25 -15.34 7.42 -27.40
N VAL A 26 -15.72 8.14 -26.33
CA VAL A 26 -14.86 9.19 -25.74
C VAL A 26 -13.62 8.56 -25.08
N SER A 27 -13.76 7.39 -24.44
CA SER A 27 -12.63 6.62 -23.92
C SER A 27 -11.68 6.14 -25.03
N MET A 28 -12.19 5.69 -26.18
CA MET A 28 -11.35 5.33 -27.34
C MET A 28 -10.62 6.53 -27.94
N ILE A 29 -11.28 7.68 -28.08
CA ILE A 29 -10.68 8.89 -28.64
C ILE A 29 -9.61 9.47 -27.70
N PHE A 30 -9.78 9.37 -26.38
CA PHE A 30 -8.78 9.77 -25.40
C PHE A 30 -7.54 8.85 -25.42
N VAL A 31 -7.74 7.52 -25.57
CA VAL A 31 -6.65 6.54 -25.71
C VAL A 31 -5.85 6.77 -27.00
N ILE A 32 -6.50 7.20 -28.09
CA ILE A 32 -5.83 7.49 -29.37
C ILE A 32 -5.04 8.82 -29.32
N TYR A 33 -5.47 9.80 -28.53
CA TYR A 33 -4.77 11.09 -28.40
C TYR A 33 -3.49 11.00 -27.56
N CYS A 34 -3.36 10.00 -26.68
CA CYS A 34 -2.16 9.76 -25.88
C CYS A 34 -0.99 9.08 -26.66
N LEU A 35 -1.11 8.88 -27.98
CA LEU A 35 -0.14 8.14 -28.79
C LEU A 35 0.84 9.00 -29.60
N PHE A 36 0.84 10.32 -29.46
CA PHE A 36 1.72 11.18 -30.27
C PHE A 36 2.33 12.34 -29.49
N THR A 37 3.55 12.15 -28.98
CA THR A 37 4.66 13.13 -29.00
C THR A 37 5.94 12.42 -28.58
N GLY A 38 7.03 12.54 -29.34
CA GLY A 38 8.34 12.04 -28.93
C GLY A 38 9.28 13.20 -28.62
N ASN A 39 9.73 13.31 -27.38
CA ASN A 39 10.87 14.15 -26.97
C ASN A 39 11.84 13.29 -26.15
N VAL A 40 13.15 13.44 -26.32
CA VAL A 40 14.17 12.73 -25.52
C VAL A 40 14.02 13.15 -24.04
N THR A 41 14.10 12.19 -23.11
CA THR A 41 13.79 12.38 -21.68
C THR A 41 14.80 11.63 -20.80
N ALA A 42 15.05 12.14 -19.59
CA ALA A 42 15.94 11.53 -18.61
C ALA A 42 15.47 10.12 -18.19
N ASP A 43 16.41 9.22 -17.91
CA ASP A 43 16.15 7.81 -17.67
C ASP A 43 16.11 7.47 -16.16
N PHE A 44 14.94 7.59 -15.54
CA PHE A 44 14.62 6.84 -14.31
C PHE A 44 13.90 5.55 -14.70
N ASN A 45 14.67 4.47 -14.89
CA ASN A 45 14.09 3.19 -15.31
C ASN A 45 13.21 2.57 -14.20
N TYR A 46 11.90 2.49 -14.45
CA TYR A 46 10.95 1.82 -13.57
C TYR A 46 11.17 0.29 -13.63
N THR A 47 12.06 -0.24 -12.79
CA THR A 47 12.29 -1.69 -12.62
C THR A 47 11.37 -2.33 -11.57
N GLY A 48 10.60 -1.49 -10.86
CA GLY A 48 9.74 -1.88 -9.74
C GLY A 48 10.49 -2.01 -8.42
N ILE A 49 9.74 -2.01 -7.32
CA ILE A 49 10.26 -2.10 -5.95
C ILE A 49 9.52 -3.17 -5.18
N GLY A 50 10.24 -3.88 -4.30
CA GLY A 50 9.68 -4.94 -3.49
C GLY A 50 9.62 -6.28 -4.21
N ALA A 51 9.94 -7.36 -3.49
CA ALA A 51 9.95 -8.70 -4.04
C ALA A 51 8.54 -9.20 -4.41
N ARG A 52 7.52 -8.91 -3.58
CA ARG A 52 6.14 -9.28 -3.90
C ARG A 52 5.61 -8.57 -5.16
N PRO A 53 5.68 -7.23 -5.30
CA PRO A 53 5.27 -6.55 -6.52
C PRO A 53 5.99 -7.06 -7.78
N VAL A 54 7.31 -7.23 -7.71
CA VAL A 54 8.12 -7.69 -8.84
C VAL A 54 7.79 -9.13 -9.22
N ALA A 55 7.58 -10.02 -8.25
CA ALA A 55 7.15 -11.40 -8.51
C ALA A 55 5.79 -11.48 -9.21
N LEU A 56 4.94 -10.47 -9.07
CA LEU A 56 3.67 -10.31 -9.80
C LEU A 56 3.85 -9.57 -11.13
N GLY A 57 5.07 -9.44 -11.62
CA GLY A 57 5.36 -8.76 -12.89
C GLY A 57 5.17 -7.25 -12.82
N ASN A 58 5.20 -6.64 -11.64
CA ASN A 58 4.95 -5.21 -11.41
C ASN A 58 3.52 -4.73 -11.70
N CYS A 59 2.52 -5.62 -11.79
CA CYS A 59 1.11 -5.23 -11.95
C CYS A 59 0.45 -4.70 -10.65
N TYR A 60 1.16 -3.84 -9.92
CA TYR A 60 0.86 -3.52 -8.52
C TYR A 60 -0.01 -2.27 -8.28
N THR A 61 -0.34 -1.51 -9.33
CA THR A 61 -1.19 -0.30 -9.25
C THR A 61 -2.53 -0.58 -8.57
N ALA A 62 -3.09 -1.78 -8.80
CA ALA A 62 -4.34 -2.24 -8.21
C ALA A 62 -4.16 -3.16 -6.97
N PHE A 63 -2.94 -3.33 -6.45
CA PHE A 63 -2.57 -4.09 -5.24
C PHE A 63 -1.99 -3.21 -4.10
N SER A 64 -2.00 -1.90 -4.30
CA SER A 64 -1.24 -0.88 -3.57
C SER A 64 -1.78 -0.50 -2.18
N ASP A 65 -2.44 -1.42 -1.49
CA ASP A 65 -2.98 -1.25 -0.13
C ASP A 65 -1.98 -1.65 0.97
N ASP A 66 -0.69 -1.42 0.71
CA ASP A 66 0.44 -1.78 1.57
C ASP A 66 1.58 -0.74 1.46
N ALA A 67 2.69 -0.92 2.18
CA ALA A 67 3.78 0.06 2.21
C ALA A 67 4.38 0.35 0.82
N PHE A 68 4.40 -0.63 -0.09
CA PHE A 68 4.87 -0.42 -1.46
C PHE A 68 3.93 0.48 -2.28
N GLY A 69 2.68 0.68 -1.82
CA GLY A 69 1.73 1.62 -2.40
C GLY A 69 2.27 3.05 -2.51
N VAL A 70 3.21 3.47 -1.66
CA VAL A 70 3.88 4.78 -1.75
C VAL A 70 4.55 4.98 -3.12
N TYR A 71 5.15 3.91 -3.66
CA TYR A 71 5.84 3.90 -4.95
C TYR A 71 4.89 3.63 -6.13
N TYR A 72 3.94 2.69 -5.97
CA TYR A 72 3.10 2.25 -7.09
C TYR A 72 1.82 3.09 -7.27
N ASN A 73 1.08 3.35 -6.20
CA ASN A 73 -0.18 4.08 -6.26
C ASN A 73 -0.64 4.52 -4.85
N PRO A 74 -0.52 5.82 -4.52
CA PRO A 74 -0.92 6.33 -3.20
C PRO A 74 -2.44 6.25 -2.94
N GLY A 75 -3.28 6.09 -3.97
CA GLY A 75 -4.73 5.92 -3.80
C GLY A 75 -5.12 4.64 -3.03
N GLY A 76 -4.23 3.64 -3.00
CA GLY A 76 -4.44 2.40 -2.27
C GLY A 76 -4.12 2.47 -0.77
N LEU A 77 -3.25 3.39 -0.34
CA LEU A 77 -2.70 3.41 1.02
C LEU A 77 -3.76 3.53 2.11
N CYS A 78 -4.84 4.27 1.87
CA CYS A 78 -5.93 4.40 2.85
C CYS A 78 -6.65 3.07 3.15
N PHE A 79 -6.49 2.05 2.31
CA PHE A 79 -7.02 0.70 2.52
C PHE A 79 -6.05 -0.23 3.25
N ALA A 80 -4.83 0.21 3.54
CA ALA A 80 -3.91 -0.51 4.41
C ALA A 80 -4.59 -0.76 5.76
N ARG A 81 -4.54 -2.01 6.22
CA ARG A 81 -5.29 -2.44 7.41
C ARG A 81 -4.58 -2.09 8.71
N TYR A 82 -3.26 -2.12 8.68
CA TYR A 82 -2.41 -1.98 9.85
C TYR A 82 -1.25 -1.06 9.52
N PRO A 83 -0.68 -0.38 10.51
CA PRO A 83 0.65 0.19 10.35
C PRO A 83 1.61 -0.91 9.95
N GLU A 84 2.40 -0.67 8.92
CA GLU A 84 3.41 -1.61 8.46
C GLU A 84 4.61 -0.90 7.86
N ILE A 85 5.76 -1.56 7.94
CA ILE A 85 7.02 -1.16 7.32
C ILE A 85 7.50 -2.29 6.44
N SER A 86 7.93 -1.96 5.23
CA SER A 86 8.51 -2.86 4.26
C SER A 86 9.89 -2.38 3.84
N THR A 87 10.84 -3.30 3.82
CA THR A 87 12.19 -3.07 3.30
C THR A 87 12.48 -4.04 2.16
N GLN A 88 13.35 -3.63 1.25
CA GLN A 88 13.83 -4.45 0.14
C GLN A 88 15.29 -4.16 -0.16
N PHE A 89 16.02 -5.21 -0.52
CA PHE A 89 17.33 -5.13 -1.17
C PHE A 89 17.28 -5.93 -2.48
N GLY A 90 17.88 -5.40 -3.53
CA GLY A 90 17.87 -6.00 -4.85
C GLY A 90 19.22 -5.94 -5.52
N GLN A 91 19.60 -7.07 -6.11
CA GLN A 91 20.75 -7.20 -6.97
C GLN A 91 20.24 -7.31 -8.40
N LEU A 92 20.53 -6.29 -9.21
CA LEU A 92 19.99 -6.15 -10.55
C LEU A 92 20.94 -6.78 -11.56
N TRP A 93 20.38 -7.49 -12.54
CA TRP A 93 21.10 -8.10 -13.66
C TRP A 93 22.40 -8.77 -13.23
N MET A 94 22.30 -9.82 -12.42
CA MET A 94 23.47 -10.54 -11.92
C MET A 94 24.38 -11.02 -13.05
N ASN A 95 25.68 -11.14 -12.78
CA ASN A 95 26.68 -11.68 -13.70
C ASN A 95 26.87 -10.85 -15.00
N LEU A 96 26.87 -9.51 -14.90
CA LEU A 96 27.29 -8.67 -16.02
C LEU A 96 28.77 -8.90 -16.35
N THR A 97 29.08 -8.91 -17.64
CA THR A 97 30.42 -9.23 -18.18
C THR A 97 31.47 -8.15 -17.93
N ASP A 98 31.04 -6.93 -17.66
CA ASP A 98 31.87 -5.76 -17.37
C ASP A 98 32.18 -5.59 -15.87
N ASN A 99 31.72 -6.52 -15.03
CA ASN A 99 31.77 -6.47 -13.57
C ASN A 99 30.97 -5.30 -12.95
N SER A 100 30.05 -4.69 -13.69
CA SER A 100 29.15 -3.68 -13.15
C SER A 100 28.27 -4.27 -12.05
N ASN A 101 28.12 -3.53 -10.95
CA ASN A 101 27.32 -3.94 -9.81
C ASN A 101 26.18 -2.95 -9.57
N LEU A 102 24.98 -3.33 -10.04
CA LEU A 102 23.78 -2.53 -9.89
C LEU A 102 22.91 -3.07 -8.75
N THR A 103 22.56 -2.18 -7.82
CA THR A 103 21.71 -2.50 -6.68
C THR A 103 20.59 -1.50 -6.53
N ASP A 104 19.47 -1.96 -5.98
CA ASP A 104 18.43 -1.09 -5.47
C ASP A 104 18.04 -1.45 -4.03
N GLY A 105 17.56 -0.45 -3.30
CA GLY A 105 17.13 -0.57 -1.92
C GLY A 105 15.90 0.29 -1.68
N TYR A 106 15.03 -0.20 -0.81
CA TYR A 106 13.81 0.50 -0.43
C TYR A 106 13.52 0.27 1.04
N LEU A 107 13.08 1.32 1.73
CA LEU A 107 12.46 1.26 3.04
C LEU A 107 11.24 2.17 2.99
N GLY A 108 10.05 1.60 3.16
CA GLY A 108 8.80 2.33 3.18
C GLY A 108 7.91 1.90 4.33
N GLY A 109 7.00 2.77 4.72
CA GLY A 109 6.00 2.48 5.71
C GLY A 109 4.69 3.19 5.41
N VAL A 110 3.60 2.59 5.89
CA VAL A 110 2.27 3.17 5.85
C VAL A 110 1.68 3.17 7.26
N TYR A 111 1.05 4.28 7.62
CA TYR A 111 0.35 4.47 8.87
C TYR A 111 -1.11 4.85 8.58
N PRO A 112 -2.05 3.88 8.60
CA PRO A 112 -3.46 4.14 8.38
C PRO A 112 -4.10 4.79 9.60
N VAL A 113 -4.98 5.78 9.37
CA VAL A 113 -5.74 6.54 10.37
C VAL A 113 -7.19 6.66 9.92
N GLU A 114 -8.08 5.84 10.48
CA GLU A 114 -9.53 5.78 10.12
C GLU A 114 -9.82 5.78 8.60
N LYS A 115 -10.06 6.98 8.04
CA LYS A 115 -10.39 7.22 6.62
C LYS A 115 -9.21 7.75 5.81
N ALA A 116 -8.02 7.82 6.37
CA ALA A 116 -6.81 8.31 5.73
C ALA A 116 -5.63 7.37 5.98
N ALA A 117 -4.53 7.60 5.28
CA ALA A 117 -3.24 6.99 5.58
C ALA A 117 -2.10 7.94 5.20
N TYR A 118 -1.03 7.87 5.98
CA TYR A 118 0.24 8.53 5.68
C TYR A 118 1.24 7.47 5.23
N GLY A 119 1.97 7.75 4.16
CA GLY A 119 3.04 6.91 3.68
C GLY A 119 4.37 7.67 3.69
N PHE A 120 5.45 6.96 3.98
CA PHE A 120 6.81 7.47 3.83
C PHE A 120 7.67 6.41 3.17
N ALA A 121 8.59 6.81 2.30
CA ALA A 121 9.58 5.88 1.78
C ALA A 121 10.91 6.56 1.44
N VAL A 122 11.99 5.81 1.59
CA VAL A 122 13.30 6.10 1.02
C VAL A 122 13.67 5.00 0.05
N GLN A 123 14.19 5.39 -1.11
CA GLN A 123 14.65 4.48 -2.15
C GLN A 123 16.06 4.91 -2.58
N LYS A 124 16.92 3.93 -2.83
CA LYS A 124 18.24 4.15 -3.41
C LYS A 124 18.44 3.20 -4.59
N PHE A 125 18.94 3.71 -5.69
CA PHE A 125 19.55 2.93 -6.76
C PHE A 125 21.04 3.28 -6.82
N SER A 126 21.89 2.32 -7.13
CA SER A 126 23.34 2.52 -7.19
C SER A 126 23.96 1.64 -8.26
N LEU A 127 24.76 2.26 -9.12
CA LEU A 127 25.84 1.60 -9.83
C LEU A 127 27.12 1.83 -9.02
N ASP A 128 27.68 0.76 -8.47
CA ASP A 128 28.79 0.84 -7.52
C ASP A 128 29.96 1.66 -8.06
N GLY A 129 30.45 2.60 -7.25
CA GLY A 129 31.56 3.47 -7.62
C GLY A 129 31.26 4.61 -8.61
N TYR A 130 30.16 4.59 -9.35
CA TYR A 130 29.96 5.54 -10.47
C TYR A 130 28.72 6.42 -10.36
N TYR A 131 27.58 5.88 -9.91
CA TYR A 131 26.31 6.59 -10.00
C TYR A 131 25.33 6.17 -8.90
N SER A 132 24.55 7.12 -8.40
CA SER A 132 23.48 6.83 -7.46
C SER A 132 22.28 7.74 -7.63
N GLU A 133 21.11 7.18 -7.35
CA GLU A 133 19.84 7.89 -7.25
C GLU A 133 19.29 7.70 -5.85
N ASN A 134 18.85 8.78 -5.22
CA ASN A 134 18.20 8.77 -3.93
C ASN A 134 16.82 9.42 -4.07
N THR A 135 15.79 8.75 -3.57
CA THR A 135 14.43 9.29 -3.56
C THR A 135 13.86 9.21 -2.16
N MET A 136 13.31 10.32 -1.67
CA MET A 136 12.47 10.38 -0.48
C MET A 136 11.03 10.68 -0.91
N SER A 137 10.07 9.95 -0.37
CA SER A 137 8.66 10.04 -0.75
C SER A 137 7.78 10.21 0.47
N PHE A 138 6.84 11.15 0.40
CA PHE A 138 5.78 11.32 1.37
C PHE A 138 4.44 11.18 0.66
N ALA A 139 3.60 10.29 1.15
CA ALA A 139 2.29 10.04 0.57
C ALA A 139 1.18 10.36 1.57
N TYR A 140 0.09 10.89 1.06
CA TYR A 140 -1.16 11.04 1.78
C TYR A 140 -2.29 10.42 0.96
N SER A 141 -3.16 9.68 1.63
CA SER A 141 -4.27 8.98 1.01
C SER A 141 -5.53 9.13 1.86
N ARG A 142 -6.70 9.22 1.22
CA ARG A 142 -7.99 9.38 1.87
C ARG A 142 -9.07 8.56 1.17
N LYS A 143 -9.87 7.85 1.96
CA LYS A 143 -11.13 7.23 1.57
C LYS A 143 -12.16 8.31 1.27
N ILE A 144 -12.64 8.35 0.04
CA ILE A 144 -13.79 9.14 -0.39
C ILE A 144 -15.09 8.37 -0.10
N SER A 145 -15.04 7.06 -0.23
CA SER A 145 -16.07 6.11 0.20
C SER A 145 -15.41 4.84 0.72
N ASP A 146 -16.20 3.88 1.21
CA ASP A 146 -15.68 2.57 1.62
C ASP A 146 -15.07 1.76 0.45
N SER A 147 -15.35 2.17 -0.79
CA SER A 147 -14.85 1.52 -2.01
C SER A 147 -13.85 2.36 -2.81
N LEU A 148 -13.69 3.67 -2.54
CA LEU A 148 -12.86 4.56 -3.34
C LEU A 148 -11.86 5.32 -2.46
N GLY A 149 -10.58 5.19 -2.80
CA GLY A 149 -9.46 5.92 -2.20
C GLY A 149 -8.76 6.79 -3.24
N LEU A 150 -8.39 8.00 -2.81
CA LEU A 150 -7.56 8.92 -3.57
C LEU A 150 -6.31 9.25 -2.76
N GLY A 151 -5.18 9.40 -3.41
CA GLY A 151 -3.95 9.79 -2.75
C GLY A 151 -3.00 10.55 -3.65
N VAL A 152 -1.97 11.10 -3.04
CA VAL A 152 -0.88 11.80 -3.72
C VAL A 152 0.43 11.47 -3.03
N THR A 153 1.49 11.25 -3.81
CA THR A 153 2.87 11.14 -3.33
C THR A 153 3.65 12.38 -3.78
N PHE A 154 4.36 13.00 -2.86
CA PHE A 154 5.39 13.99 -3.14
C PHE A 154 6.75 13.31 -3.05
N ARG A 155 7.58 13.48 -4.08
CA ARG A 155 8.94 12.92 -4.13
C ARG A 155 9.98 14.01 -4.15
N GLN A 156 11.03 13.83 -3.36
CA GLN A 156 12.30 14.52 -3.54
C GLN A 156 13.29 13.50 -4.11
N MET A 157 13.83 13.78 -5.28
CA MET A 157 14.71 12.88 -6.01
C MET A 157 16.05 13.56 -6.23
N GLN A 158 17.14 12.81 -6.16
CA GLN A 158 18.49 13.29 -6.40
C GLN A 158 19.29 12.25 -7.17
N GLN A 159 19.97 12.67 -8.23
CA GLN A 159 20.99 11.89 -8.91
C GLN A 159 22.38 12.44 -8.56
N ALA A 160 23.35 11.56 -8.41
CA ALA A 160 24.73 11.91 -8.12
C ALA A 160 25.71 11.01 -8.88
N TYR A 161 26.79 11.62 -9.36
CA TYR A 161 27.84 10.98 -10.14
C TYR A 161 29.15 11.01 -9.36
N THR A 162 29.89 9.91 -9.39
CA THR A 162 31.28 9.89 -8.92
C THR A 162 32.17 10.37 -10.04
N MET A 163 33.01 11.36 -9.73
CA MET A 163 33.93 11.92 -10.71
C MET A 163 35.22 11.09 -10.81
N ASP A 164 35.73 10.99 -12.01
CA ASP A 164 37.02 10.44 -12.40
C ASP A 164 37.79 11.45 -13.26
N GLU A 165 39.02 11.11 -13.66
CA GLU A 165 39.88 12.01 -14.45
C GLU A 165 39.22 12.44 -15.78
N TYR A 166 38.40 11.57 -16.37
CA TYR A 166 37.68 11.86 -17.62
C TYR A 166 36.56 12.87 -17.38
N THR A 167 35.64 12.56 -16.47
CA THR A 167 34.45 13.36 -16.15
C THR A 167 34.79 14.71 -15.52
N LEU A 168 35.93 14.85 -14.84
CA LEU A 168 36.43 16.14 -14.33
C LEU A 168 36.79 17.14 -15.44
N THR A 169 37.10 16.65 -16.64
CA THR A 169 37.41 17.52 -17.79
C THR A 169 36.21 17.76 -18.70
N ASP A 170 35.11 17.08 -18.45
CA ASP A 170 33.89 17.15 -19.24
C ASP A 170 33.05 18.39 -18.86
N GLU A 171 32.66 19.16 -19.87
CA GLU A 171 31.84 20.36 -19.74
C GLU A 171 30.42 20.04 -19.21
N VAL A 172 29.92 18.82 -19.42
CA VAL A 172 28.62 18.37 -18.89
C VAL A 172 28.58 18.44 -17.37
N PHE A 173 29.70 18.15 -16.71
CA PHE A 173 29.84 18.24 -15.26
C PHE A 173 30.41 19.59 -14.80
N ASN A 174 30.45 20.58 -15.70
CA ASN A 174 31.06 21.88 -15.47
C ASN A 174 32.48 21.74 -14.88
N ASN A 175 33.29 20.87 -15.50
CA ASN A 175 34.64 20.53 -15.06
C ASN A 175 34.72 20.08 -13.59
N GLY A 176 33.78 19.25 -13.14
CA GLY A 176 33.71 18.76 -11.76
C GLY A 176 32.89 19.60 -10.78
N ASN A 177 32.34 20.74 -11.20
CA ASN A 177 31.55 21.59 -10.30
C ASN A 177 30.09 21.13 -10.14
N THR A 178 29.55 20.34 -11.07
CA THR A 178 28.17 19.86 -11.04
C THR A 178 28.15 18.33 -10.98
N VAL A 179 28.18 17.78 -9.76
CA VAL A 179 28.24 16.31 -9.53
C VAL A 179 26.89 15.71 -9.11
N SER A 180 25.88 16.54 -8.87
CA SER A 180 24.55 16.08 -8.48
C SER A 180 23.45 17.04 -8.90
N LYS A 181 22.23 16.51 -9.06
CA LYS A 181 21.03 17.28 -9.39
C LYS A 181 19.87 16.75 -8.58
N ALA A 182 19.03 17.65 -8.05
CA ALA A 182 17.81 17.29 -7.33
C ALA A 182 16.58 17.88 -7.99
N ALA A 183 15.46 17.16 -7.93
CA ALA A 183 14.18 17.56 -8.47
C ALA A 183 13.03 17.05 -7.59
N PHE A 184 11.86 17.68 -7.72
CA PHE A 184 10.66 17.32 -6.95
C PHE A 184 9.59 16.77 -7.88
N GLY A 185 8.98 15.63 -7.50
CA GLY A 185 7.91 14.96 -8.24
C GLY A 185 6.58 14.97 -7.49
N ILE A 186 5.47 14.95 -8.23
CA ILE A 186 4.11 14.81 -7.69
C ILE A 186 3.40 13.68 -8.44
N ASP A 187 2.86 12.73 -7.67
CA ASP A 187 2.22 11.53 -8.22
C ASP A 187 0.83 11.32 -7.62
N PRO A 188 -0.26 11.71 -8.29
CA PRO A 188 -1.61 11.37 -7.84
C PRO A 188 -1.95 9.90 -8.13
N GLY A 189 -2.84 9.34 -7.31
CA GLY A 189 -3.29 7.96 -7.40
C GLY A 189 -4.73 7.75 -6.95
N LEU A 190 -5.35 6.70 -7.49
CA LEU A 190 -6.72 6.27 -7.22
C LEU A 190 -6.76 4.75 -7.09
N LEU A 191 -7.49 4.25 -6.09
CA LEU A 191 -7.87 2.84 -6.01
C LEU A 191 -9.37 2.72 -5.78
N TRP A 192 -10.05 1.95 -6.63
CA TRP A 192 -11.49 1.77 -6.59
C TRP A 192 -11.87 0.28 -6.57
N ALA A 193 -12.45 -0.16 -5.47
CA ALA A 193 -13.12 -1.45 -5.32
C ALA A 193 -14.52 -1.38 -5.95
N PHE A 194 -14.61 -1.48 -7.28
CA PHE A 194 -15.86 -1.28 -8.02
C PHE A 194 -16.85 -2.45 -7.89
N TYR A 195 -16.36 -3.63 -7.46
CA TYR A 195 -17.17 -4.79 -7.14
C TYR A 195 -16.44 -5.61 -6.05
N PRO A 196 -17.13 -6.42 -5.22
CA PRO A 196 -16.48 -7.29 -4.25
C PRO A 196 -15.34 -8.10 -4.86
N ASP A 197 -14.15 -8.03 -4.25
CA ASP A 197 -12.89 -8.63 -4.70
C ASP A 197 -12.29 -8.08 -6.00
N TYR A 198 -12.91 -7.11 -6.68
CA TYR A 198 -12.36 -6.48 -7.90
C TYR A 198 -11.95 -5.04 -7.65
N PHE A 199 -10.71 -4.73 -8.03
CA PHE A 199 -10.11 -3.41 -7.83
C PHE A 199 -9.60 -2.87 -9.15
N PHE A 200 -9.89 -1.59 -9.39
CA PHE A 200 -9.29 -0.78 -10.43
C PHE A 200 -8.34 0.22 -9.78
N GLY A 201 -7.10 0.26 -10.25
CA GLY A 201 -6.09 1.22 -9.81
C GLY A 201 -5.67 2.13 -10.95
N MET A 202 -5.41 3.39 -10.64
CA MET A 202 -4.80 4.35 -11.56
C MET A 202 -3.75 5.16 -10.80
N SER A 203 -2.58 5.39 -11.38
CA SER A 203 -1.60 6.34 -10.87
C SER A 203 -0.94 7.10 -12.01
N ILE A 204 -0.57 8.35 -11.74
CA ILE A 204 0.19 9.18 -12.68
C ILE A 204 1.50 9.49 -11.97
N ILE A 205 2.62 9.06 -12.53
CA ILE A 205 3.97 9.31 -11.98
C ILE A 205 4.59 10.47 -12.74
N ASN A 206 5.29 11.35 -12.01
CA ASN A 206 5.95 12.54 -12.54
C ASN A 206 4.96 13.51 -13.23
N LEU A 207 3.79 13.78 -12.61
CA LEU A 207 2.78 14.66 -13.19
C LEU A 207 3.36 16.03 -13.59
N ASN A 208 4.32 16.54 -12.81
CA ASN A 208 4.96 17.83 -13.01
C ASN A 208 6.27 17.76 -13.82
N GLN A 209 6.59 16.61 -14.43
CA GLN A 209 7.78 16.37 -15.27
C GLN A 209 9.08 16.97 -14.70
N PRO A 210 9.63 16.42 -13.60
CA PRO A 210 10.82 16.97 -12.95
C PRO A 210 12.05 17.00 -13.88
N ASP A 211 12.87 18.06 -13.79
CA ASP A 211 14.05 18.29 -14.64
C ASP A 211 15.33 17.75 -13.99
N PHE A 212 15.98 16.81 -14.68
CA PHE A 212 17.27 16.22 -14.29
C PHE A 212 18.44 16.61 -15.19
N GLY A 213 18.25 17.59 -16.05
CA GLY A 213 19.30 18.15 -16.87
C GLY A 213 20.47 18.71 -16.08
N LEU A 214 21.71 18.27 -16.38
CA LEU A 214 22.93 18.86 -15.84
C LEU A 214 23.29 20.16 -16.57
N VAL A 215 23.13 20.17 -17.91
CA VAL A 215 23.36 21.34 -18.77
C VAL A 215 22.06 21.73 -19.49
N GLU A 216 21.59 20.86 -20.37
CA GLU A 216 20.29 21.01 -21.04
C GLU A 216 19.18 20.37 -20.22
N LYS A 217 17.96 20.88 -20.36
CA LYS A 217 16.80 20.34 -19.63
C LYS A 217 16.50 18.92 -20.07
N GLU A 218 16.42 18.02 -19.10
CA GLU A 218 16.00 16.63 -19.31
C GLU A 218 14.83 16.32 -18.39
N MET A 219 13.62 16.48 -18.95
CA MET A 219 12.38 16.31 -18.20
C MET A 219 12.07 14.81 -18.07
N LEU A 220 11.71 14.34 -16.87
CA LEU A 220 11.20 12.98 -16.72
C LEU A 220 9.84 12.83 -17.42
N PRO A 221 9.59 11.69 -18.09
CA PRO A 221 8.32 11.45 -18.77
C PRO A 221 7.20 11.25 -17.75
N VAL A 222 6.00 11.76 -18.08
CA VAL A 222 4.78 11.43 -17.34
C VAL A 222 4.45 9.97 -17.62
N THR A 223 4.24 9.17 -16.57
CA THR A 223 3.84 7.77 -16.71
C THR A 223 2.41 7.57 -16.21
N PHE A 224 1.53 7.09 -17.08
CA PHE A 224 0.18 6.67 -16.74
C PHE A 224 0.17 5.18 -16.44
N ASN A 225 -0.25 4.81 -15.23
CA ASN A 225 -0.43 3.43 -14.83
C ASN A 225 -1.91 3.13 -14.61
N PHE A 226 -2.35 2.00 -15.16
CA PHE A 226 -3.67 1.42 -14.94
C PHE A 226 -3.50 0.00 -14.45
N GLY A 227 -4.36 -0.43 -13.53
CA GLY A 227 -4.35 -1.79 -13.00
C GLY A 227 -5.75 -2.32 -12.79
N LEU A 228 -5.92 -3.61 -13.03
CA LEU A 228 -7.08 -4.39 -12.60
C LEU A 228 -6.57 -5.54 -11.74
N SER A 229 -7.16 -5.73 -10.57
CA SER A 229 -6.91 -6.90 -9.76
C SER A 229 -8.20 -7.59 -9.34
N TYR A 230 -8.14 -8.92 -9.29
CA TYR A 230 -9.15 -9.77 -8.68
C TYR A 230 -8.49 -10.46 -7.49
N ARG A 231 -9.06 -10.29 -6.30
CA ARG A 231 -8.48 -10.79 -5.04
C ARG A 231 -9.50 -11.68 -4.34
N SER A 232 -9.61 -12.90 -4.82
CA SER A 232 -10.60 -13.85 -4.35
C SER A 232 -10.24 -14.42 -3.00
N ASN A 233 -11.16 -14.29 -2.03
CA ASN A 233 -11.14 -15.13 -0.84
C ASN A 233 -12.05 -16.39 -1.00
N TYR A 234 -12.82 -16.47 -2.10
CA TYR A 234 -13.74 -17.57 -2.45
C TYR A 234 -14.19 -17.44 -3.93
N PRO A 235 -14.40 -18.52 -4.74
CA PRO A 235 -14.41 -19.96 -4.43
C PRO A 235 -13.17 -20.78 -4.82
N LEU A 236 -12.16 -20.19 -5.46
CA LEU A 236 -11.01 -20.92 -6.04
C LEU A 236 -9.77 -20.98 -5.12
N GLY A 237 -9.93 -20.62 -3.85
CA GLY A 237 -8.92 -20.66 -2.79
C GLY A 237 -7.87 -19.58 -2.94
N ASP A 238 -7.89 -18.53 -2.10
CA ASP A 238 -6.86 -17.49 -1.93
C ASP A 238 -5.97 -17.23 -3.17
N ILE A 239 -6.59 -16.87 -4.29
CA ILE A 239 -5.92 -16.48 -5.53
C ILE A 239 -6.09 -14.99 -5.73
N SER A 240 -5.00 -14.33 -6.06
CA SER A 240 -5.03 -12.98 -6.62
C SER A 240 -4.54 -12.99 -8.06
N LEU A 241 -5.25 -12.29 -8.93
CA LEU A 241 -4.88 -12.07 -10.33
C LEU A 241 -4.72 -10.57 -10.55
N GLY A 242 -3.71 -10.19 -11.33
CA GLY A 242 -3.43 -8.81 -11.68
C GLY A 242 -3.17 -8.64 -13.17
N LEU A 243 -3.62 -7.51 -13.69
CA LEU A 243 -3.26 -6.99 -15.00
C LEU A 243 -2.89 -5.52 -14.83
N GLY A 244 -1.80 -5.10 -15.47
CA GLY A 244 -1.28 -3.74 -15.43
C GLY A 244 -0.94 -3.22 -16.82
N LEU A 245 -1.15 -1.93 -17.03
CA LEU A 245 -0.69 -1.17 -18.18
C LEU A 245 0.06 0.05 -17.67
N SER A 246 1.30 0.22 -18.10
CA SER A 246 2.10 1.42 -17.86
C SER A 246 2.40 2.05 -19.20
N GLN A 247 2.10 3.33 -19.37
CA GLN A 247 2.28 4.06 -20.63
C GLN A 247 3.00 5.39 -20.36
N THR A 248 4.00 5.66 -21.18
CA THR A 248 4.70 6.94 -21.30
C THR A 248 4.45 7.51 -22.69
N ASP A 249 5.10 8.61 -23.02
CA ASP A 249 5.04 9.24 -24.36
C ASP A 249 5.66 8.35 -25.45
N LYS A 250 6.66 7.51 -25.12
CA LYS A 250 7.36 6.63 -26.07
C LYS A 250 7.06 5.16 -25.90
N ASP A 251 6.88 4.73 -24.66
CA ASP A 251 6.90 3.33 -24.28
C ASP A 251 5.63 2.89 -23.58
N TYR A 252 5.27 1.62 -23.77
CA TYR A 252 4.21 0.97 -23.01
C TYR A 252 4.68 -0.39 -22.49
N LYS A 253 4.14 -0.79 -21.34
CA LYS A 253 4.35 -2.10 -20.71
C LYS A 253 3.01 -2.68 -20.30
N ILE A 254 2.71 -3.89 -20.74
CA ILE A 254 1.59 -4.70 -20.28
C ILE A 254 2.15 -5.76 -19.34
N THR A 255 1.56 -5.89 -18.16
CA THR A 255 2.01 -6.81 -17.11
C THR A 255 0.86 -7.63 -16.59
N SER A 256 1.14 -8.85 -16.17
CA SER A 256 0.20 -9.74 -15.52
C SER A 256 0.86 -10.48 -14.37
N GLY A 257 0.07 -10.83 -13.37
CA GLY A 257 0.56 -11.49 -12.16
C GLY A 257 -0.49 -12.41 -11.54
N ILE A 258 -0.02 -13.50 -10.95
CA ILE A 258 -0.82 -14.48 -10.23
C ILE A 258 -0.16 -14.70 -8.87
N GLU A 259 -0.92 -14.56 -7.79
CA GLU A 259 -0.56 -14.94 -6.43
C GLU A 259 -1.45 -16.10 -5.99
N LYS A 260 -0.87 -17.18 -5.49
CA LYS A 260 -1.58 -18.24 -4.79
C LYS A 260 -1.09 -18.30 -3.36
N LEU A 261 -1.99 -18.12 -2.40
CA LEU A 261 -1.68 -18.42 -1.01
C LEU A 261 -1.89 -19.91 -0.73
N LEU A 262 -0.94 -20.48 -0.01
CA LEU A 262 -0.83 -21.89 0.36
C LEU A 262 -0.75 -21.98 1.89
N MET A 263 -1.01 -23.17 2.43
CA MET A 263 -0.88 -23.44 3.88
C MET A 263 -1.64 -22.43 4.74
N LYS A 264 -2.93 -22.19 4.44
CA LYS A 264 -3.80 -21.22 5.12
C LYS A 264 -3.22 -19.78 5.15
N GLY A 265 -2.49 -19.38 4.10
CA GLY A 265 -1.91 -18.04 3.99
C GLY A 265 -0.52 -17.86 4.59
N LYS A 266 0.13 -18.95 5.03
CA LYS A 266 1.52 -18.90 5.53
C LYS A 266 2.56 -18.85 4.42
N LEU A 267 2.26 -19.44 3.27
CA LEU A 267 3.14 -19.47 2.11
C LEU A 267 2.43 -18.82 0.92
N ALA A 268 3.16 -18.08 0.09
CA ALA A 268 2.68 -17.50 -1.15
C ALA A 268 3.58 -17.94 -2.30
N ALA A 269 2.98 -18.40 -3.39
CA ALA A 269 3.67 -18.65 -4.66
C ALA A 269 3.18 -17.62 -5.69
N ARG A 270 4.12 -17.05 -6.45
CA ARG A 270 3.86 -15.94 -7.36
C ARG A 270 4.52 -16.16 -8.71
N LEU A 271 3.78 -15.81 -9.75
CA LEU A 271 4.24 -15.81 -11.13
C LEU A 271 3.78 -14.51 -11.80
N GLY A 272 4.67 -13.88 -12.54
CA GLY A 272 4.40 -12.66 -13.30
C GLY A 272 4.99 -12.73 -14.69
N TYR A 273 4.35 -12.06 -15.63
CA TYR A 273 4.83 -11.90 -16.99
C TYR A 273 4.60 -10.45 -17.44
N GLY A 274 5.57 -9.90 -18.16
CA GLY A 274 5.46 -8.57 -18.74
C GLY A 274 5.98 -8.55 -20.17
N PHE A 275 5.39 -7.71 -21.01
CA PHE A 275 5.90 -7.40 -22.33
C PHE A 275 5.56 -5.95 -22.71
N GLY A 276 6.27 -5.38 -23.67
CA GLY A 276 6.10 -3.97 -24.02
C GLY A 276 6.98 -3.53 -25.19
N SER A 277 7.03 -2.23 -25.40
CA SER A 277 7.95 -1.60 -26.34
C SER A 277 9.41 -1.75 -25.90
N SER A 278 10.34 -1.32 -26.77
CA SER A 278 11.78 -1.32 -26.47
C SER A 278 12.32 -2.70 -26.05
N GLN A 279 11.78 -3.75 -26.68
CA GLN A 279 12.13 -5.16 -26.44
C GLN A 279 11.88 -5.64 -25.00
N TYR A 280 11.08 -4.92 -24.21
CA TYR A 280 10.71 -5.34 -22.86
C TYR A 280 9.90 -6.65 -22.93
N SER A 281 10.45 -7.71 -22.37
CA SER A 281 9.71 -8.94 -22.06
C SER A 281 10.42 -9.67 -20.92
N GLY A 282 9.66 -10.18 -19.96
CA GLY A 282 10.26 -10.86 -18.81
C GLY A 282 9.27 -11.72 -18.04
N ILE A 283 9.81 -12.78 -17.43
CA ILE A 283 9.09 -13.66 -16.50
C ILE A 283 9.61 -13.39 -15.10
N SER A 284 8.70 -13.31 -14.14
CA SER A 284 9.03 -13.12 -12.72
C SER A 284 8.45 -14.28 -11.92
N VAL A 285 9.23 -14.81 -10.99
CA VAL A 285 8.78 -15.81 -10.02
C VAL A 285 9.07 -15.33 -8.62
N GLY A 286 8.26 -15.73 -7.65
CA GLY A 286 8.55 -15.40 -6.27
C GLY A 286 7.84 -16.27 -5.26
N ILE A 287 8.38 -16.27 -4.05
CA ILE A 287 7.86 -16.99 -2.90
C ILE A 287 7.75 -16.01 -1.72
N GLY A 288 6.73 -16.18 -0.90
CA GLY A 288 6.51 -15.38 0.30
C GLY A 288 6.25 -16.27 1.51
N LEU A 289 6.92 -16.02 2.62
CA LEU A 289 6.75 -16.73 3.88
C LEU A 289 6.24 -15.76 4.94
N LYS A 290 5.03 -15.98 5.43
CA LYS A 290 4.42 -15.21 6.50
C LYS A 290 4.63 -15.91 7.85
N ILE A 291 5.29 -15.23 8.77
CA ILE A 291 5.54 -15.68 10.15
C ILE A 291 4.97 -14.62 11.09
N VAL A 292 3.79 -14.91 11.64
CA VAL A 292 3.08 -14.01 12.57
C VAL A 292 2.86 -12.62 11.93
N GLN A 293 3.64 -11.60 12.34
CA GLN A 293 3.59 -10.21 11.87
C GLN A 293 4.59 -9.92 10.73
N ALA A 294 5.60 -10.78 10.55
CA ALA A 294 6.62 -10.65 9.52
C ALA A 294 6.24 -11.40 8.24
N THR A 295 6.62 -10.87 7.10
CA THR A 295 6.54 -11.54 5.80
C THR A 295 7.88 -11.38 5.08
N PHE A 296 8.50 -12.51 4.75
CA PHE A 296 9.73 -12.57 3.97
C PHE A 296 9.36 -12.93 2.54
N ASP A 297 9.68 -12.07 1.59
CA ASP A 297 9.43 -12.29 0.17
C ASP A 297 10.75 -12.36 -0.59
N TYR A 298 10.85 -13.31 -1.50
CA TYR A 298 11.94 -13.42 -2.45
C TYR A 298 11.39 -13.47 -3.86
N SER A 299 12.03 -12.77 -4.79
CA SER A 299 11.64 -12.75 -6.19
C SER A 299 12.84 -12.81 -7.11
N LEU A 300 12.64 -13.42 -8.27
CA LEU A 300 13.60 -13.48 -9.35
C LEU A 300 12.91 -13.08 -10.65
N ASN A 301 13.46 -12.10 -11.34
CA ASN A 301 12.97 -11.58 -12.61
C ASN A 301 13.99 -11.92 -13.72
N PHE A 302 13.52 -12.57 -14.77
CA PHE A 302 14.32 -12.97 -15.91
C PHE A 302 13.85 -12.23 -17.15
N PRO A 303 14.71 -11.40 -17.77
CA PRO A 303 14.42 -10.83 -19.08
C PRO A 303 14.40 -11.95 -20.13
N VAL A 304 13.30 -12.03 -20.88
CA VAL A 304 13.13 -12.95 -22.02
C VAL A 304 13.62 -12.29 -23.32
N SER A 305 13.57 -10.97 -23.38
CA SER A 305 14.04 -10.15 -24.51
C SER A 305 14.80 -8.93 -23.99
N GLY A 306 15.57 -8.27 -24.86
CA GLY A 306 16.44 -7.15 -24.50
C GLY A 306 17.80 -7.63 -23.98
N MET A 307 18.09 -7.36 -22.69
CA MET A 307 19.35 -7.77 -22.06
C MET A 307 19.46 -9.30 -21.96
N LYS A 308 20.39 -9.86 -22.73
CA LYS A 308 20.68 -11.31 -22.77
C LYS A 308 21.90 -11.63 -21.92
N GLN A 309 22.03 -12.91 -21.55
CA GLN A 309 23.19 -13.47 -20.83
C GLN A 309 23.43 -12.91 -19.42
N THR A 310 22.41 -12.31 -18.80
CA THR A 310 22.44 -11.95 -17.38
C THR A 310 21.80 -13.06 -16.54
N GLY A 311 22.18 -13.17 -15.27
CA GLY A 311 21.54 -14.05 -14.27
C GLY A 311 20.15 -13.58 -13.83
N GLY A 312 19.61 -12.52 -14.44
CA GLY A 312 18.37 -11.88 -14.02
C GLY A 312 18.55 -11.00 -12.78
N THR A 313 17.43 -10.51 -12.27
CA THR A 313 17.36 -9.60 -11.13
C THR A 313 16.73 -10.30 -9.94
N GLN A 314 17.43 -10.36 -8.80
CA GLN A 314 16.89 -10.93 -7.56
C GLN A 314 16.54 -9.82 -6.56
N ARG A 315 15.47 -10.01 -5.80
CA ARG A 315 15.09 -9.12 -4.70
C ARG A 315 14.64 -9.91 -3.49
N ILE A 316 15.03 -9.43 -2.31
CA ILE A 316 14.56 -9.91 -1.01
C ILE A 316 13.80 -8.76 -0.36
N SER A 317 12.68 -9.05 0.29
CA SER A 317 11.92 -8.08 1.06
C SER A 317 11.47 -8.63 2.40
N LEU A 318 11.41 -7.74 3.38
CA LEU A 318 10.84 -8.01 4.70
C LEU A 318 9.76 -6.97 4.97
N THR A 319 8.56 -7.44 5.29
CA THR A 319 7.46 -6.59 5.75
C THR A 319 7.09 -6.95 7.17
N TYR A 320 7.03 -5.96 8.06
CA TYR A 320 6.57 -6.12 9.43
C TYR A 320 5.28 -5.32 9.64
N ARG A 321 4.25 -5.97 10.19
CA ARG A 321 2.95 -5.36 10.48
C ARG A 321 2.77 -5.22 11.98
N PHE A 322 2.53 -4.01 12.45
CA PHE A 322 2.50 -3.66 13.89
C PHE A 322 1.21 -4.07 14.62
N ALA A 323 0.33 -4.86 13.99
CA ALA A 323 -0.89 -5.34 14.62
C ALA A 323 -1.03 -6.86 14.43
N ARG A 324 -1.54 -7.54 15.47
CA ARG A 324 -1.77 -8.98 15.47
C ARG A 324 -3.27 -9.27 15.42
N LEU A 325 -3.67 -10.17 14.53
CA LEU A 325 -4.87 -10.98 14.74
C LEU A 325 -4.43 -12.17 15.60
N SER A 326 -5.13 -12.43 16.71
CA SER A 326 -4.89 -13.67 17.48
C SER A 326 -5.09 -14.90 16.59
N GLU A 327 -4.47 -16.04 16.94
CA GLU A 327 -4.65 -17.27 16.15
C GLU A 327 -6.13 -17.68 16.12
N GLU A 328 -6.87 -17.48 17.21
CA GLU A 328 -8.31 -17.68 17.31
C GLU A 328 -9.10 -16.75 16.37
N GLU A 329 -8.70 -15.48 16.22
CA GLU A 329 -9.34 -14.56 15.28
C GLU A 329 -8.99 -14.86 13.83
N MET A 330 -7.76 -15.32 13.55
CA MET A 330 -7.36 -15.77 12.22
C MET A 330 -8.18 -17.00 11.80
N GLU A 331 -8.33 -17.98 12.69
CA GLU A 331 -9.19 -19.14 12.47
C GLU A 331 -10.66 -18.75 12.41
N GLY A 332 -11.12 -17.85 13.29
CA GLY A 332 -12.47 -17.31 13.27
C GLY A 332 -12.80 -16.58 11.96
N GLN A 333 -11.87 -15.78 11.42
CA GLN A 333 -12.03 -15.14 10.12
C GLN A 333 -12.04 -16.16 8.97
N GLN A 334 -11.23 -17.22 9.05
CA GLN A 334 -11.26 -18.30 8.07
C GLN A 334 -12.58 -19.09 8.13
N ASN A 335 -13.07 -19.40 9.33
CA ASN A 335 -14.33 -20.08 9.54
C ASN A 335 -15.50 -19.21 9.07
N PHE A 336 -15.51 -17.92 9.42
CA PHE A 336 -16.50 -16.96 8.94
C PHE A 336 -16.49 -16.86 7.41
N LYS A 337 -15.30 -16.79 6.78
CA LYS A 337 -15.16 -16.82 5.32
C LYS A 337 -15.72 -18.11 4.73
N ALA A 338 -15.45 -19.26 5.35
CA ALA A 338 -15.92 -20.57 4.91
C ALA A 338 -17.45 -20.74 5.07
N GLU A 339 -18.03 -20.25 6.16
CA GLU A 339 -19.47 -20.22 6.39
C GLU A 339 -20.18 -19.29 5.42
N LYS A 340 -19.65 -18.07 5.24
CA LYS A 340 -20.13 -17.10 4.26
C LYS A 340 -20.12 -17.67 2.84
N ALA A 341 -19.04 -18.37 2.49
CA ALA A 341 -18.90 -19.11 1.24
C ALA A 341 -20.00 -20.17 1.03
N GLN A 342 -20.25 -20.99 2.05
CA GLN A 342 -21.33 -21.99 2.00
C GLN A 342 -22.70 -21.32 1.86
N LEU A 343 -22.92 -20.21 2.57
CA LEU A 343 -24.15 -19.44 2.52
C LEU A 343 -24.38 -18.81 1.12
N ILE A 344 -23.34 -18.23 0.52
CA ILE A 344 -23.42 -17.69 -0.85
C ILE A 344 -23.75 -18.79 -1.85
N LYS A 345 -23.09 -19.95 -1.76
CA LYS A 345 -23.38 -21.11 -2.63
C LYS A 345 -24.81 -21.61 -2.47
N LYS A 346 -25.34 -21.60 -1.24
CA LYS A 346 -26.75 -21.91 -0.95
C LYS A 346 -27.69 -20.91 -1.64
N TYR A 347 -27.42 -19.61 -1.51
CA TYR A 347 -28.20 -18.58 -2.21
C TYR A 347 -28.13 -18.69 -3.73
N GLU A 348 -26.97 -19.04 -4.30
CA GLU A 348 -26.83 -19.31 -5.73
C GLU A 348 -27.67 -20.48 -6.20
N GLY A 349 -27.66 -21.58 -5.45
CA GLY A 349 -28.53 -22.73 -5.72
C GLY A 349 -30.01 -22.34 -5.71
N GLN A 350 -30.44 -21.57 -4.71
CA GLN A 350 -31.83 -21.12 -4.60
C GLN A 350 -32.24 -20.13 -5.70
N VAL A 351 -31.35 -19.21 -6.08
CA VAL A 351 -31.58 -18.29 -7.21
C VAL A 351 -31.76 -19.08 -8.50
N LYS A 352 -30.90 -20.07 -8.76
CA LYS A 352 -30.98 -20.92 -9.95
C LYS A 352 -32.26 -21.77 -9.95
N GLU A 353 -32.66 -22.31 -8.80
CA GLU A 353 -33.92 -23.07 -8.66
C GLU A 353 -35.14 -22.18 -8.95
N LEU A 354 -35.18 -20.96 -8.42
CA LEU A 354 -36.25 -20.01 -8.70
C LEU A 354 -36.26 -19.58 -10.17
N GLU A 355 -35.11 -19.34 -10.79
CA GLU A 355 -35.02 -19.02 -12.21
C GLU A 355 -35.57 -20.16 -13.09
N ASN A 356 -35.24 -21.41 -12.76
CA ASN A 356 -35.80 -22.58 -13.45
C ASN A 356 -37.33 -22.67 -13.27
N LYS A 357 -37.84 -22.52 -12.04
CA LYS A 357 -39.30 -22.56 -11.77
C LYS A 357 -40.05 -21.42 -12.47
N ILE A 358 -39.46 -20.22 -12.53
CA ILE A 358 -40.06 -19.09 -13.26
C ILE A 358 -40.12 -19.43 -14.74
N SER A 359 -39.04 -19.95 -15.32
CA SER A 359 -39.00 -20.39 -16.71
C SER A 359 -40.05 -21.47 -17.02
N GLU A 360 -40.26 -22.43 -16.12
CA GLU A 360 -41.30 -23.45 -16.27
C GLU A 360 -42.72 -22.87 -16.22
N LEU A 361 -42.99 -21.95 -15.29
CA LEU A 361 -44.30 -21.28 -15.22
C LEU A 361 -44.54 -20.36 -16.40
N ASP A 362 -43.52 -19.63 -16.87
CA ASP A 362 -43.60 -18.78 -18.06
C ASP A 362 -43.93 -19.63 -19.31
N ALA A 363 -43.33 -20.82 -19.43
CA ALA A 363 -43.67 -21.77 -20.50
C ALA A 363 -45.13 -22.24 -20.43
N LYS A 364 -45.61 -22.61 -19.23
CA LYS A 364 -47.01 -23.01 -19.01
C LYS A 364 -48.00 -21.86 -19.28
N PHE A 365 -47.63 -20.64 -18.92
CA PHE A 365 -48.41 -19.43 -19.20
C PHE A 365 -48.45 -19.12 -20.70
N ALA A 366 -47.33 -19.27 -21.41
CA ALA A 366 -47.28 -19.10 -22.85
C ALA A 366 -48.14 -20.16 -23.58
N GLU A 367 -48.14 -21.40 -23.10
CA GLU A 367 -48.98 -22.48 -23.63
C GLU A 367 -50.48 -22.20 -23.40
N SER A 368 -50.88 -21.71 -22.22
CA SER A 368 -52.27 -21.35 -21.95
C SER A 368 -52.78 -20.19 -22.80
N GLN A 369 -51.88 -19.30 -23.25
CA GLN A 369 -52.22 -18.20 -24.18
C GLN A 369 -52.31 -18.61 -25.65
N ARG A 370 -51.83 -19.81 -26.05
CA ARG A 370 -51.92 -20.27 -27.45
C ARG A 370 -53.33 -20.68 -27.88
N MET A 371 -54.25 -20.92 -26.94
CA MET A 371 -55.64 -21.24 -27.26
C MET A 371 -56.41 -19.99 -27.74
N PRO A 372 -57.16 -20.05 -28.86
CA PRO A 372 -57.97 -18.93 -29.36
C PRO A 372 -58.97 -18.45 -28.30
N ALA A 373 -59.12 -17.12 -28.16
CA ALA A 373 -60.00 -16.51 -27.13
C ALA A 373 -61.46 -16.99 -27.17
N ALA A 374 -61.93 -17.49 -28.32
CA ALA A 374 -63.29 -18.02 -28.50
C ALA A 374 -63.48 -19.46 -27.93
N GLN A 375 -62.41 -20.17 -27.59
CA GLN A 375 -62.43 -21.55 -27.09
C GLN A 375 -62.01 -21.67 -25.61
N GLN A 376 -61.69 -20.56 -24.95
CA GLN A 376 -61.27 -20.54 -23.55
C GLN A 376 -62.48 -20.64 -22.62
N THR A 377 -62.48 -21.60 -21.70
CA THR A 377 -63.51 -21.67 -20.67
C THR A 377 -63.19 -20.67 -19.54
N PRO A 378 -64.19 -20.25 -18.72
CA PRO A 378 -63.94 -19.42 -17.53
C PRO A 378 -62.89 -20.01 -16.57
N ARG A 379 -62.78 -21.35 -16.54
CA ARG A 379 -61.81 -22.10 -15.74
C ARG A 379 -60.38 -21.95 -16.26
N ASP A 380 -60.19 -21.86 -17.58
CA ASP A 380 -58.87 -21.66 -18.22
C ASP A 380 -58.34 -20.24 -18.00
N ILE A 381 -59.24 -19.26 -17.98
CA ILE A 381 -58.93 -17.86 -17.64
C ILE A 381 -58.51 -17.76 -16.17
N GLU A 382 -59.22 -18.45 -15.27
CA GLU A 382 -58.88 -18.49 -13.84
C GLU A 382 -57.52 -19.18 -13.59
N ASN A 383 -57.26 -20.29 -14.29
CA ASN A 383 -55.98 -20.99 -14.22
C ASN A 383 -54.82 -20.13 -14.74
N SER A 384 -55.00 -19.42 -15.85
CA SER A 384 -53.99 -18.50 -16.39
C SER A 384 -53.70 -17.34 -15.42
N ARG A 385 -54.73 -16.77 -14.78
CA ARG A 385 -54.54 -15.76 -13.72
C ARG A 385 -53.82 -16.30 -12.49
N LYS A 386 -54.06 -17.56 -12.12
CA LYS A 386 -53.33 -18.24 -11.04
C LYS A 386 -51.85 -18.40 -11.38
N ILE A 387 -51.53 -18.82 -12.61
CA ILE A 387 -50.13 -18.95 -13.08
C ILE A 387 -49.43 -17.59 -13.10
N GLU A 388 -50.08 -16.53 -13.61
CA GLU A 388 -49.54 -15.17 -13.61
C GLU A 388 -49.24 -14.67 -12.18
N LYS A 389 -50.15 -14.94 -11.23
CA LYS A 389 -49.94 -14.60 -9.81
C LYS A 389 -48.75 -15.36 -9.21
N GLN A 390 -48.59 -16.64 -9.55
CA GLN A 390 -47.45 -17.45 -9.10
C GLN A 390 -46.11 -16.96 -9.68
N ILE A 391 -46.08 -16.58 -10.96
CA ILE A 391 -44.90 -15.98 -11.60
C ILE A 391 -44.51 -14.70 -10.86
N LEU A 392 -45.46 -13.81 -10.60
CA LEU A 392 -45.21 -12.55 -9.89
C LEU A 392 -44.69 -12.79 -8.46
N GLU A 393 -45.26 -13.77 -7.75
CA GLU A 393 -44.80 -14.15 -6.42
C GLU A 393 -43.35 -14.69 -6.45
N MET A 394 -43.04 -15.57 -7.40
CA MET A 394 -41.69 -16.13 -7.55
C MET A 394 -40.67 -15.09 -8.00
N GLN A 395 -41.05 -14.14 -8.87
CA GLN A 395 -40.20 -13.00 -9.22
C GLN A 395 -39.91 -12.12 -7.99
N GLY A 396 -40.89 -11.93 -7.11
CA GLY A 396 -40.69 -11.25 -5.82
C GLY A 396 -39.70 -11.99 -4.93
N LYS A 397 -39.83 -13.32 -4.79
CA LYS A 397 -38.89 -14.17 -4.05
C LYS A 397 -37.48 -14.10 -4.64
N LEU A 398 -37.35 -14.19 -5.97
CA LEU A 398 -36.08 -14.11 -6.69
C LEU A 398 -35.39 -12.77 -6.42
N LYS A 399 -36.13 -11.66 -6.47
CA LYS A 399 -35.61 -10.33 -6.19
C LYS A 399 -35.07 -10.24 -4.76
N ASN A 400 -35.84 -10.70 -3.77
CA ASN A 400 -35.41 -10.68 -2.37
C ASN A 400 -34.17 -11.55 -2.14
N GLN A 401 -34.09 -12.70 -2.81
CA GLN A 401 -32.96 -13.61 -2.68
C GLN A 401 -31.69 -13.06 -3.34
N LYS A 402 -31.82 -12.34 -4.46
CA LYS A 402 -30.71 -11.60 -5.07
C LYS A 402 -30.21 -10.48 -4.15
N ILE A 403 -31.11 -9.75 -3.49
CA ILE A 403 -30.75 -8.72 -2.51
C ILE A 403 -30.02 -9.33 -1.30
N GLN A 404 -30.52 -10.43 -0.73
CA GLN A 404 -29.85 -11.11 0.39
C GLN A 404 -28.46 -11.61 0.01
N LYS A 405 -28.32 -12.21 -1.18
CA LYS A 405 -27.01 -12.63 -1.70
C LYS A 405 -26.05 -11.44 -1.81
N GLU A 406 -26.52 -10.31 -2.31
CA GLU A 406 -25.71 -9.10 -2.49
C GLU A 406 -25.33 -8.46 -1.15
N GLN A 407 -26.25 -8.43 -0.17
CA GLN A 407 -25.98 -7.98 1.19
C GLN A 407 -24.92 -8.84 1.87
N GLU A 408 -25.04 -10.17 1.79
CA GLU A 408 -24.03 -11.08 2.30
C GLU A 408 -22.69 -10.86 1.59
N LEU A 409 -22.67 -10.73 0.26
CA LEU A 409 -21.44 -10.48 -0.49
C LEU A 409 -20.71 -9.22 0.00
N GLN A 410 -21.45 -8.15 0.31
CA GLN A 410 -20.92 -6.87 0.78
C GLN A 410 -20.58 -6.85 2.29
N ALA A 411 -21.07 -7.81 3.09
CA ALA A 411 -20.83 -7.82 4.53
C ALA A 411 -19.32 -7.93 4.84
N PRO A 412 -18.72 -6.98 5.58
CA PRO A 412 -17.31 -7.04 5.94
C PRO A 412 -17.06 -8.21 6.90
N VAL A 413 -15.90 -8.85 6.77
CA VAL A 413 -15.45 -9.83 7.77
C VAL A 413 -15.25 -9.09 9.10
N PRO A 414 -15.80 -9.58 10.22
CA PRO A 414 -15.57 -8.98 11.53
C PRO A 414 -14.07 -8.91 11.84
N GLN A 415 -13.56 -7.71 12.06
CA GLN A 415 -12.15 -7.48 12.36
C GLN A 415 -12.06 -6.89 13.76
N LYS A 416 -11.69 -7.74 14.73
CA LYS A 416 -11.23 -7.27 16.03
C LYS A 416 -9.72 -7.09 15.90
N VAL A 417 -9.26 -5.85 16.02
CA VAL A 417 -7.85 -5.50 15.91
C VAL A 417 -7.30 -5.41 17.32
N ILE A 418 -6.32 -6.24 17.65
CA ILE A 418 -5.50 -6.05 18.83
C ILE A 418 -4.37 -5.11 18.39
N TYR A 419 -4.50 -3.85 18.79
CA TYR A 419 -3.31 -3.05 18.97
C TYR A 419 -2.60 -3.67 20.16
N ASP A 420 -1.31 -3.99 20.01
CA ASP A 420 -0.47 -4.02 21.20
C ASP A 420 -0.70 -2.65 21.83
N GLU A 421 -1.41 -2.59 22.96
CA GLU A 421 -1.48 -1.35 23.73
C GLU A 421 -0.04 -0.86 23.80
N PRO A 422 0.26 0.36 23.33
CA PRO A 422 1.63 0.82 23.16
C PRO A 422 2.25 0.69 24.52
N LEU A 423 3.07 -0.38 24.74
CA LEU A 423 3.28 -1.02 26.03
C LEU A 423 2.71 -0.09 27.08
N GLN A 424 1.41 -0.22 27.45
CA GLN A 424 0.91 0.52 28.62
C GLN A 424 2.05 0.29 29.57
N GLU A 425 2.80 1.35 29.90
CA GLU A 425 4.01 1.14 30.64
C GLU A 425 3.46 0.41 31.84
N VAL A 426 3.75 -0.90 31.90
CA VAL A 426 3.81 -1.59 33.15
C VAL A 426 5.03 -0.86 33.67
N ILE A 427 4.79 0.35 34.22
CA ILE A 427 5.63 0.99 35.18
C ILE A 427 5.74 -0.19 36.12
N PRO A 428 6.85 -0.94 36.07
CA PRO A 428 7.03 -2.02 37.02
C PRO A 428 6.82 -1.26 38.31
N LYS A 429 5.91 -1.68 39.21
CA LYS A 429 5.74 -0.99 40.49
C LYS A 429 7.14 -0.77 41.04
N VAL A 430 7.66 0.44 40.86
CA VAL A 430 9.01 0.78 41.21
C VAL A 430 8.82 0.86 42.70
N GLN A 431 9.19 -0.22 43.39
CA GLN A 431 9.52 -0.11 44.81
C GLN A 431 10.34 1.17 44.92
N PRO A 432 9.90 2.16 45.70
CA PRO A 432 10.47 3.51 45.64
C PRO A 432 11.99 3.40 45.77
N GLN A 433 12.68 3.46 44.63
CA GLN A 433 14.10 3.62 44.60
C GLN A 433 14.29 5.08 44.93
N THR A 434 14.69 5.32 46.17
CA THR A 434 15.17 6.60 46.68
C THR A 434 15.96 7.31 45.58
N PRO A 435 15.62 8.58 45.27
CA PRO A 435 16.38 9.36 44.30
C PRO A 435 17.86 9.29 44.66
N LYS A 436 18.71 8.84 43.71
CA LYS A 436 20.16 8.98 43.85
C LYS A 436 20.48 10.47 43.85
N GLU A 437 20.64 11.01 45.05
CA GLU A 437 21.11 12.36 45.36
C GLU A 437 22.40 12.63 44.55
N PRO A 438 22.55 13.82 43.92
CA PRO A 438 23.80 14.17 43.25
C PRO A 438 24.95 14.04 44.26
N ALA A 439 26.03 13.36 43.86
CA ALA A 439 27.17 13.08 44.73
C ALA A 439 27.69 14.39 45.34
N ALA A 440 27.51 14.52 46.66
CA ALA A 440 27.81 15.76 47.37
C ALA A 440 29.30 16.09 47.28
N LYS A 441 29.64 17.30 46.81
CA LYS A 441 31.02 17.79 46.85
C LYS A 441 31.44 17.95 48.31
N THR A 442 32.65 17.52 48.64
CA THR A 442 33.23 17.70 49.97
C THR A 442 34.51 18.54 49.90
N HIS A 443 34.81 19.27 50.98
CA HIS A 443 36.03 20.06 51.13
C HIS A 443 36.72 19.71 52.46
N THR A 444 38.02 19.44 52.40
CA THR A 444 38.86 19.24 53.59
C THR A 444 39.44 20.59 54.01
N VAL A 445 39.10 21.03 55.22
CA VAL A 445 39.52 22.32 55.79
C VAL A 445 41.04 22.36 55.93
N LYS A 446 41.68 23.39 55.39
CA LYS A 446 43.11 23.65 55.55
C LYS A 446 43.37 24.58 56.75
N GLU A 447 44.62 24.60 57.21
CA GLU A 447 45.03 25.48 58.30
C GLU A 447 44.75 26.95 57.96
N GLY A 448 44.06 27.65 58.86
CA GLY A 448 43.65 29.05 58.68
C GLY A 448 42.36 29.29 57.89
N GLU A 449 41.68 28.26 57.36
CA GLU A 449 40.38 28.43 56.68
C GLU A 449 39.22 28.60 57.69
N SER A 450 38.22 29.40 57.31
CA SER A 450 36.96 29.57 58.04
C SER A 450 35.76 29.23 57.14
N LEU A 451 34.57 29.05 57.72
CA LEU A 451 33.34 28.81 56.93
C LEU A 451 33.07 29.92 55.91
N LEU A 452 33.45 31.16 56.21
CA LEU A 452 33.35 32.32 55.32
C LEU A 452 34.27 32.19 54.11
N SER A 453 35.55 31.81 54.33
CA SER A 453 36.51 31.65 53.24
C SER A 453 36.17 30.45 52.35
N ILE A 454 35.63 29.38 52.94
CA ILE A 454 35.15 28.21 52.19
C ILE A 454 33.91 28.58 51.38
N ALA A 455 32.96 29.33 51.93
CA ALA A 455 31.79 29.81 51.18
C ALA A 455 32.16 30.74 50.03
N GLN A 456 33.13 31.64 50.25
CA GLN A 456 33.68 32.47 49.17
C GLN A 456 34.32 31.61 48.06
N LYS A 457 35.01 30.53 48.41
CA LYS A 457 35.64 29.64 47.41
C LYS A 457 34.63 28.89 46.55
N TYR A 458 33.56 28.36 47.15
CA TYR A 458 32.62 27.47 46.46
C TYR A 458 31.41 28.18 45.86
N TYR A 459 30.93 29.27 46.48
CA TYR A 459 29.76 30.01 46.01
C TYR A 459 30.10 31.42 45.51
N ASN A 460 31.37 31.83 45.56
CA ASN A 460 31.81 33.19 45.30
C ASN A 460 31.11 34.24 46.19
N ASP A 461 30.60 33.81 47.35
CA ASP A 461 29.82 34.62 48.28
C ASP A 461 30.03 34.12 49.71
N SER A 462 30.81 34.87 50.48
CA SER A 462 31.09 34.57 51.88
C SER A 462 29.84 34.55 52.77
N SER A 463 28.76 35.26 52.41
CA SER A 463 27.53 35.30 53.22
C SER A 463 26.81 33.94 53.28
N LYS A 464 27.11 33.03 52.34
CA LYS A 464 26.56 31.67 52.26
C LYS A 464 27.20 30.67 53.21
N TRP A 465 28.07 31.11 54.12
CA TRP A 465 28.67 30.26 55.15
C TRP A 465 27.63 29.50 56.00
N LYS A 466 26.43 30.08 56.19
CA LYS A 466 25.32 29.44 56.92
C LYS A 466 24.83 28.15 56.25
N ILE A 467 24.87 28.07 54.92
CA ILE A 467 24.46 26.87 54.17
C ILE A 467 25.42 25.72 54.46
N ILE A 468 26.73 26.02 54.48
CA ILE A 468 27.77 25.04 54.85
C ILE A 468 27.64 24.66 56.32
N TYR A 469 27.39 25.63 57.20
CA TYR A 469 27.21 25.38 58.63
C TYR A 469 26.04 24.44 58.91
N GLU A 470 24.85 24.72 58.36
CA GLU A 470 23.66 23.88 58.58
C GLU A 470 23.86 22.47 58.03
N ALA A 471 24.52 22.32 56.88
CA ALA A 471 24.81 21.01 56.30
C ALA A 471 25.84 20.19 57.10
N ASN A 472 26.61 20.81 57.99
CA ASN A 472 27.69 20.18 58.75
C ASN A 472 27.59 20.41 60.27
N LYS A 473 26.39 20.74 60.77
CA LYS A 473 26.15 21.13 62.16
C LYS A 473 26.63 20.10 63.19
N SER A 474 26.60 18.81 62.84
CA SER A 474 27.09 17.71 63.68
C SER A 474 28.62 17.64 63.79
N LYS A 475 29.37 18.34 62.92
CA LYS A 475 30.83 18.35 62.90
C LYS A 475 31.42 19.67 63.38
N ILE A 476 30.62 20.74 63.49
CA ILE A 476 31.09 22.09 63.81
C ILE A 476 30.68 22.44 65.23
N GLU A 477 31.64 22.51 66.14
CA GLU A 477 31.41 22.98 67.50
C GLU A 477 31.66 24.49 67.58
N ARG A 478 30.69 25.23 68.15
CA ARG A 478 30.77 26.68 68.38
C ARG A 478 31.09 27.54 67.13
N GLY A 479 30.70 27.05 65.94
CA GLY A 479 30.85 27.79 64.68
C GLY A 479 32.26 27.84 64.10
N GLN A 480 33.21 27.06 64.64
CA GLN A 480 34.59 27.00 64.15
C GLN A 480 34.88 25.66 63.47
N VAL A 481 35.69 25.70 62.41
CA VAL A 481 36.15 24.51 61.67
C VAL A 481 37.60 24.22 62.01
N LEU A 482 37.95 22.94 62.16
CA LEU A 482 39.32 22.51 62.47
C LEU A 482 40.04 22.05 61.20
N PRO A 483 41.36 22.30 61.06
CA PRO A 483 42.14 21.78 59.95
C PRO A 483 42.06 20.25 59.87
N GLY A 484 41.90 19.71 58.66
CA GLY A 484 41.70 18.28 58.39
C GLY A 484 40.25 17.82 58.40
N GLN A 485 39.30 18.66 58.81
CA GLN A 485 37.88 18.32 58.86
C GLN A 485 37.25 18.29 57.46
N VAL A 486 36.46 17.26 57.16
CA VAL A 486 35.77 17.11 55.86
C VAL A 486 34.32 17.61 55.96
N LEU A 487 34.03 18.68 55.23
CA LEU A 487 32.71 19.33 55.17
C LEU A 487 31.98 18.97 53.88
N LYS A 488 30.67 18.70 53.96
CA LYS A 488 29.74 18.62 52.83
C LYS A 488 29.50 20.04 52.31
N ILE A 489 29.66 20.25 51.01
CA ILE A 489 29.34 21.50 50.31
C ILE A 489 28.07 21.24 49.49
N PRO A 490 26.89 21.70 49.96
CA PRO A 490 25.63 21.59 49.24
C PRO A 490 25.65 22.34 47.91
#